data_AF-A0A7X8BG92-F1
#
_entry.id   AF-A0A7X8BG92-F1
#
_cell.length_a   1.000
_cell.length_b   1.000
_cell.length_c   1.000
_cell.angle_alpha   90.00
_cell.angle_beta   90.00
_cell.angle_gamma   90.00
#
_symmetry.space_group_name_H-M   'P 1'
#
loop_
_entity.id
_entity.type
_entity.pdbx_description
1 polymer ?
#
loop_
_entity_poly.entity_id
_entity_poly.type
_entity_poly.pdbx_seq_one_letter_code
_entity_poly.pdbx_strand_id
1 'polypeptide(L)' 'MRIGLVVPDMSCSHCAERIRRALEQIGIQAEVDLQNKTVILDAKDVEEARKKLEEIDTPVKNTFEV' A
#
# COMPACT_ATOMS: atom_id res chain seq x y z
N MET A 1 4.48 -14.45 -5.37
CA MET A 1 5.54 -13.42 -5.49
C MET A 1 5.01 -12.18 -4.82
N ARG A 2 5.77 -11.57 -3.90
CA ARG A 2 5.32 -10.37 -3.19
C ARG A 2 6.05 -9.15 -3.71
N ILE A 3 5.37 -8.01 -3.69
CA ILE A 3 5.87 -6.72 -4.13
C ILE A 3 5.66 -5.73 -2.98
N GLY A 4 6.70 -4.96 -2.68
CA GLY A 4 6.67 -3.83 -1.77
C GLY A 4 6.40 -2.54 -2.53
N LEU A 5 5.44 -1.74 -2.08
CA LEU A 5 5.14 -0.40 -2.55
C LEU A 5 5.67 0.61 -1.54
N VAL A 6 6.49 1.55 -1.96
CA VAL A 6 6.99 2.64 -1.11
C VAL A 6 6.02 3.80 -1.15
N VAL A 7 5.52 4.19 0.01
CA VAL A 7 4.47 5.20 0.18
C VAL A 7 4.95 6.25 1.20
N PRO A 8 5.79 7.21 0.78
CA PRO A 8 6.45 8.15 1.68
C PRO A 8 5.49 9.10 2.40
N ASP A 9 4.28 9.25 1.86
CA ASP A 9 3.20 10.08 2.39
C ASP A 9 2.54 9.52 3.66
N MET A 10 2.86 8.27 4.03
CA MET A 10 2.50 7.73 5.34
C MET A 10 3.25 8.46 6.46
N SER A 11 2.68 9.58 6.90
CA SER A 11 3.25 10.41 7.97
C SER A 11 2.51 10.26 9.31
N CYS A 12 1.36 9.58 9.32
CA CYS A 12 0.53 9.40 10.51
C CYS A 12 -0.10 8.00 10.56
N SER A 13 -0.41 7.51 11.77
CA SER A 13 -1.10 6.23 11.98
C SER A 13 -2.45 6.15 11.26
N HIS A 14 -3.15 7.27 11.10
CA HIS A 14 -4.37 7.34 10.30
C HIS A 14 -4.14 7.08 8.80
N CYS A 15 -3.00 7.44 8.23
CA CYS A 15 -2.69 7.14 6.83
C CYS A 15 -2.50 5.63 6.64
N ALA A 16 -1.72 4.99 7.51
CA ALA A 16 -1.51 3.55 7.47
C ALA A 16 -2.83 2.77 7.64
N GLU A 17 -3.68 3.18 8.58
CA GLU A 17 -4.98 2.54 8.78
C GLU A 17 -5.92 2.76 7.60
N ARG A 18 -5.95 3.97 7.01
CA ARG A 18 -6.75 4.26 5.81
C ARG A 18 -6.34 3.37 4.64
N ILE A 19 -5.04 3.23 4.40
CA ILE A 19 -4.47 2.39 3.34
C ILE A 19 -4.86 0.94 3.57
N ARG A 20 -4.62 0.42 4.78
CA ARG A 20 -4.98 -0.96 5.14
C ARG A 20 -6.46 -1.21 4.88
N ARG A 21 -7.34 -0.34 5.39
CA ARG A 21 -8.80 -0.48 5.20
C ARG A 21 -9.18 -0.39 3.72
N ALA A 22 -8.59 0.51 2.96
CA ALA A 22 -8.89 0.69 1.53
C ALA A 22 -8.52 -0.56 0.72
N LEU A 23 -7.39 -1.20 1.05
CA LEU A 23 -6.97 -2.47 0.44
C LEU A 23 -7.84 -3.64 0.90
N GLU A 24 -8.17 -3.73 2.20
CA GLU A 24 -9.09 -4.75 2.72
C GLU A 24 -10.49 -4.65 2.08
N GLN A 25 -10.99 -3.44 1.82
CA GLN A 25 -12.29 -3.21 1.19
C GLN A 25 -12.39 -3.77 -0.23
N ILE A 26 -11.26 -3.84 -0.95
CA ILE A 26 -11.19 -4.43 -2.29
C ILE A 26 -10.69 -5.89 -2.24
N GLY A 27 -10.58 -6.48 -1.05
CA GLY A 27 -10.20 -7.88 -0.86
C GLY A 27 -8.70 -8.15 -0.98
N ILE A 28 -7.86 -7.11 -0.98
CA ILE A 28 -6.41 -7.24 -1.06
C ILE A 28 -5.83 -7.37 0.35
N GLN A 29 -5.14 -8.48 0.59
CA GLN A 29 -4.33 -8.63 1.79
C GLN A 29 -2.97 -7.97 1.59
N ALA A 30 -2.72 -6.91 2.36
CA ALA A 30 -1.46 -6.18 2.34
C ALA A 30 -0.93 -5.95 3.75
N GLU A 31 0.39 -6.06 3.90
CA GLU A 31 1.13 -5.76 5.11
C GLU A 31 1.61 -4.30 5.03
N VAL A 32 1.03 -3.43 5.86
CA VAL A 32 1.37 -2.00 5.89
C VAL A 32 2.37 -1.74 7.00
N ASP A 33 3.58 -1.31 6.63
CA ASP A 33 4.65 -0.94 7.54
C ASP A 33 4.84 0.58 7.55
N LEU A 34 4.40 1.21 8.64
CA LEU A 34 4.51 2.66 8.82
C LEU A 34 5.95 3.12 9.10
N GLN A 35 6.80 2.28 9.70
CA GLN A 35 8.18 2.66 10.06
C GLN A 35 9.06 2.81 8.81
N ASN A 36 8.95 1.84 7.90
CA ASN A 36 9.63 1.80 6.61
C ASN A 36 8.82 2.49 5.51
N LYS A 37 7.56 2.87 5.78
CA LYS A 37 6.64 3.50 4.83
C LYS A 37 6.42 2.63 3.60
N THR A 38 6.18 1.35 3.83
CA THR A 38 6.04 0.35 2.77
C THR A 38 4.75 -0.45 2.92
N VAL A 39 4.21 -0.91 1.80
CA VAL A 39 3.07 -1.81 1.74
C VAL A 39 3.50 -3.05 0.97
N ILE A 40 3.47 -4.21 1.61
CA ILE A 40 3.82 -5.48 0.96
C ILE A 40 2.54 -6.23 0.63
N LEU A 41 2.38 -6.62 -0.63
CA LEU A 41 1.23 -7.38 -1.11
C LEU A 41 1.65 -8.34 -2.22
N ASP A 42 0.72 -9.16 -2.69
CA ASP A 42 0.99 -10.09 -3.79
C ASP A 42 1.15 -9.35 -5.12
N ALA A 43 2.05 -9.82 -5.99
CA ALA A 43 2.38 -9.13 -7.25
C ALA A 43 1.17 -8.95 -8.18
N LYS A 44 0.21 -9.88 -8.12
CA LYS A 44 -1.05 -9.83 -8.88
C LYS A 44 -1.96 -8.67 -8.45
N ASP A 45 -1.83 -8.21 -7.21
CA ASP A 45 -2.69 -7.21 -6.59
C ASP A 45 -2.09 -5.79 -6.69
N VAL A 46 -0.86 -5.65 -7.22
CA VAL A 46 -0.12 -4.38 -7.32
C VAL A 46 -0.87 -3.31 -8.09
N GLU A 47 -1.46 -3.66 -9.24
CA GLU A 47 -2.18 -2.69 -10.06
C GLU A 47 -3.42 -2.16 -9.35
N GLU A 48 -4.23 -3.04 -8.76
CA GLU A 48 -5.41 -2.63 -8.00
C GLU A 48 -5.05 -1.85 -6.74
N ALA A 49 -4.06 -2.31 -5.99
CA ALA A 49 -3.58 -1.62 -4.80
C ALA A 49 -3.06 -0.22 -5.14
N ARG A 50 -2.25 -0.08 -6.20
CA ARG A 50 -1.73 1.21 -6.66
C ARG A 50 -2.85 2.15 -7.05
N LYS A 51 -3.84 1.68 -7.81
CA LYS A 51 -5.00 2.48 -8.20
C LYS A 51 -5.79 2.93 -6.97
N LYS A 52 -6.02 2.03 -6.01
CA LYS A 52 -6.74 2.35 -4.78
C LYS A 52 -6.02 3.35 -3.91
N LEU A 53 -4.69 3.23 -3.82
CA LEU A 53 -3.81 4.16 -3.12
C LEU A 53 -3.84 5.56 -3.74
N GLU A 54 -3.88 5.66 -5.07
CA GLU A 54 -4.03 6.93 -5.78
C GLU A 54 -5.40 7.59 -5.52
N GLU A 55 -6.49 6.81 -5.45
CA GLU A 55 -7.83 7.34 -5.12
C GLU A 55 -7.91 7.98 -3.73
N ILE A 56 -7.09 7.52 -2.78
CA ILE A 56 -7.07 8.04 -1.40
C ILE A 56 -5.97 9.08 -1.18
N ASP A 57 -5.46 9.67 -2.27
CA ASP A 57 -4.41 10.71 -2.27
C ASP A 57 -3.07 10.22 -1.69
N THR A 58 -2.76 8.93 -1.88
CA THR A 58 -1.58 8.30 -1.30
C THR A 58 -0.71 7.66 -2.40
N PRO A 59 0.00 8.45 -3.21
CA PRO A 59 0.70 7.94 -4.38
C PRO A 59 1.87 7.01 -4.04
N VAL A 60 2.00 5.94 -4.80
CA VAL A 60 3.14 5.01 -4.73
C VAL A 60 4.35 5.66 -5.41
N LYS A 61 5.47 5.80 -4.68
CA LYS A 61 6.72 6.35 -5.24
C LYS A 61 7.60 5.31 -5.91
N ASN A 62 7.65 4.10 -5.34
CA ASN A 62 8.55 3.06 -5.82
C ASN A 62 7.95 1.69 -5.59
N THR A 63 8.38 0.70 -6.37
CA THR A 63 8.02 -0.70 -6.19
C THR A 63 9.28 -1.56 -6.17
N PHE A 64 9.27 -2.64 -5.39
CA PHE A 64 10.40 -3.58 -5.30
C PHE A 64 9.90 -5.00 -5.01
N GLU A 65 10.66 -6.00 -5.42
CA GLU A 65 10.38 -7.40 -5.13
C GLU A 65 10.83 -7.76 -3.71
N VAL A 66 10.01 -8.54 -2.99
CA VAL A 66 10.22 -8.96 -1.59
C VAL A 66 10.52 -10.44 -1.51
#